data_AF-A0A1V5GKZ9-F1
#
_entry.id   AF-A0A1V5GKZ9-F1
#
_cell.length_a   1.000
_cell.length_b   1.000
_cell.length_c   1.000
_cell.angle_alpha   90.00
_cell.angle_beta   90.00
_cell.angle_gamma   90.00
#
_symmetry.space_group_name_H-M   'P 1'
#
loop_
_entity.id
_entity.type
_entity.pdbx_description
1 polymer ?
#
loop_
_entity_poly.entity_id
_entity_poly.type
_entity_poly.pdbx_seq_one_letter_code
_entity_poly.pdbx_strand_id
1 'polypeptide(L)' 'MIKTIYQDKYNPNKTWEVTSMSHGFYLKQFICNKQFGRGLRTTREYIKSIGILDMKIITRWEEPER' A
#
# COMPACT_ATOMS: atom_id res chain seq x y z
N MET A 1 -11.37 -8.42 -0.07
CA MET A 1 -10.17 -7.64 0.33
C MET A 1 -9.74 -6.70 -0.80
N ILE A 2 -9.22 -5.50 -0.50
CA ILE A 2 -8.79 -4.54 -1.55
C ILE A 2 -7.29 -4.31 -1.45
N LYS A 3 -6.53 -4.60 -2.49
CA LYS A 3 -5.11 -4.30 -2.58
C LYS A 3 -4.87 -3.17 -3.58
N THR A 4 -4.08 -2.17 -3.21
CA THR A 4 -3.72 -1.05 -4.08
C THR A 4 -2.23 -0.81 -4.02
N ILE A 5 -1.59 -0.72 -5.19
CA ILE A 5 -0.16 -0.44 -5.34
C ILE A 5 -0.01 1.01 -5.78
N TYR A 6 0.72 1.77 -4.98
CA TYR A 6 1.03 3.17 -5.20
C TYR A 6 2.50 3.34 -5.58
N GLN A 7 2.78 4.23 -6.52
CA GLN A 7 4.14 4.67 -6.86
C GLN A 7 4.58 5.76 -5.89
N ASP A 8 5.74 5.59 -5.25
CA ASP A 8 6.30 6.64 -4.39
C ASP A 8 6.61 7.90 -5.22
N LYS A 9 6.24 9.08 -4.68
CA LYS A 9 6.41 10.37 -5.36
C LYS A 9 7.88 10.75 -5.56
N TYR A 10 8.76 10.33 -4.65
CA TYR A 10 10.16 10.76 -4.62
C TYR A 10 11.11 9.72 -5.19
N ASN A 11 10.71 8.45 -5.19
CA ASN A 11 11.54 7.37 -5.73
C ASN A 11 10.76 6.49 -6.72
N PRO A 12 11.07 6.55 -8.03
CA PRO A 12 10.38 5.77 -9.05
C PRO A 12 10.62 4.25 -8.93
N ASN A 13 11.67 3.82 -8.24
CA ASN A 13 11.94 2.40 -7.99
C ASN A 13 11.23 1.87 -6.75
N LYS A 14 10.49 2.74 -6.04
CA LYS A 14 9.82 2.40 -4.79
C LYS A 14 8.32 2.42 -4.95
N THR A 15 7.68 1.35 -4.50
CA THR A 15 6.23 1.22 -4.50
C THR A 15 5.71 0.87 -3.11
N TRP A 16 4.45 1.21 -2.87
CA TRP A 16 3.75 0.93 -1.64
C TRP A 16 2.55 0.05 -1.94
N GLU A 17 2.46 -1.10 -1.30
CA GLU A 17 1.29 -1.97 -1.36
C GLU A 17 0.44 -1.74 -0.11
N VAL A 18 -0.77 -1.21 -0.30
CA VAL A 18 -1.77 -1.07 0.75
C VAL A 18 -2.84 -2.13 0.54
N THR A 19 -3.02 -3.00 1.53
CA THR A 19 -4.10 -3.99 1.54
C THR A 19 -5.12 -3.61 2.62
N SER A 20 -6.34 -3.29 2.20
CA SER A 20 -7.51 -3.10 3.06
C SER A 20 -8.11 -4.45 3.41
N MET A 21 -8.21 -4.72 4.71
CA MET A 21 -8.82 -5.89 5.31
C MET A 21 -10.01 -5.44 6.19
N SER A 22 -10.91 -6.35 6.56
CA SER A 22 -12.13 -6.03 7.30
C SER A 22 -11.86 -5.35 8.66
N HIS A 23 -10.69 -5.57 9.27
CA HIS A 23 -10.28 -4.97 10.56
C HIS A 23 -8.95 -4.21 10.50
N GLY A 24 -8.64 -3.55 9.38
CA GLY A 24 -7.52 -2.63 9.29
C GLY A 24 -6.79 -2.65 7.96
N PHE A 25 -5.63 -2.01 7.91
CA PHE A 25 -4.82 -1.90 6.71
C PHE A 25 -3.47 -2.57 6.92
N TYR A 26 -2.95 -3.17 5.86
CA TYR A 26 -1.61 -3.72 5.83
C TYR A 26 -0.80 -2.96 4.79
N LEU A 27 0.33 -2.40 5.22
CA LEU A 27 1.22 -1.60 4.40
C LEU A 27 2.52 -2.37 4.17
N LYS A 28 2.89 -2.60 2.91
CA LYS A 28 4.21 -3.08 2.52
C LYS A 28 4.91 -2.06 1.65
N GLN A 29 6.23 -2.04 1.75
CA GLN A 29 7.08 -1.23 0.91
C GLN A 29 7.90 -2.16 0.03
N PHE A 30 8.05 -1.78 -1.24
CA PHE A 30 8.94 -2.46 -2.17
C PHE A 30 9.92 -1.44 -2.75
N ILE A 31 11.19 -1.81 -2.84
CA ILE A 31 12.24 -1.01 -3.48
C ILE A 31 12.92 -1.92 -4.49
N CYS A 32 12.98 -1.50 -5.75
CA CYS A 32 13.50 -2.31 -6.87
C CYS A 32 12.84 -3.70 -6.92
N ASN A 33 11.51 -3.75 -6.78
CA ASN A 33 10.70 -4.98 -6.73
C ASN A 33 11.03 -5.96 -5.59
N LYS A 34 11.84 -5.56 -4.60
CA LYS A 34 12.11 -6.35 -3.38
C LYS A 34 11.35 -5.77 -2.20
N GLN A 35 10.68 -6.64 -1.45
CA GLN A 35 9.99 -6.22 -0.23
C GLN A 35 11.00 -5.71 0.79
N PHE A 36 10.79 -4.48 1.28
CA PHE A 36 11.61 -3.89 2.33
C PHE A 36 10.94 -4.10 3.68
N GLY A 37 11.63 -4.82 4.58
CA GLY A 37 11.10 -5.18 5.90
C GLY A 37 9.94 -6.18 5.84
N ARG A 38 9.24 -6.32 6.97
CA ARG A 38 8.19 -7.35 7.14
C ARG A 38 6.79 -6.89 6.71
N GLY A 39 6.61 -5.60 6.45
CA GLY A 39 5.29 -4.97 6.34
C GLY A 39 4.72 -4.58 7.71
N LEU A 40 3.78 -3.64 7.71
CA LEU A 40 3.21 -3.03 8.91
C LEU A 40 1.68 -3.10 8.85
N ARG A 41 1.07 -3.66 9.90
CA ARG A 41 -0.37 -3.48 10.12
C ARG A 41 -0.59 -2.09 10.70
N THR A 42 -1.45 -1.32 10.08
CA THR A 42 -1.70 0.09 10.41
C THR A 42 -3.17 0.47 10.20
N THR A 43 -3.52 1.68 10.58
CA THR A 43 -4.85 2.25 10.34
C THR A 43 -4.87 3.11 9.07
N ARG A 44 -6.07 3.47 8.61
CA ARG A 44 -6.27 4.33 7.45
C ARG A 44 -5.70 5.73 7.68
N GLU A 45 -5.86 6.25 8.88
CA GLU A 45 -5.43 7.59 9.30
C GLU A 45 -3.92 7.73 9.18
N TYR A 46 -3.17 6.70 9.58
CA TYR A 46 -1.72 6.69 9.42
C TYR A 46 -1.29 6.68 7.94
N ILE A 47 -1.97 5.89 7.09
CA ILE A 47 -1.66 5.85 5.64
C ILE A 47 -1.99 7.20 4.99
N LYS A 48 -3.04 7.88 5.47
CA LYS A 48 -3.39 9.23 5.04
C LYS A 48 -2.36 10.25 5.52
N SER A 49 -1.88 10.17 6.77
CA SER A 49 -0.91 11.13 7.31
C SER A 49 0.45 11.09 6.60
N ILE A 50 0.86 9.91 6.12
CA ILE A 50 2.06 9.76 5.29
C ILE A 50 1.84 10.13 3.81
N GLY A 51 0.60 10.45 3.42
CA GLY A 51 0.25 10.89 2.07
C GLY A 51 0.31 9.80 0.98
N ILE A 52 0.32 8.51 1.35
CA ILE A 52 0.36 7.42 0.35
C ILE A 52 -0.93 7.37 -0.47
N LEU A 53 -2.08 7.73 0.12
CA LEU A 53 -3.36 7.68 -0.57
C LEU A 53 -3.47 8.66 -1.75
N ASP A 54 -2.68 9.74 -1.74
CA ASP A 54 -2.63 10.77 -2.78
C ASP A 54 -1.58 10.46 -3.86
N MET A 55 -0.85 9.34 -3.74
CA MET A 55 0.16 8.92 -4.70
C MET A 55 -0.47 8.30 -5.96
N LYS A 56 0.32 8.22 -7.03
CA LYS A 56 -0.12 7.59 -8.29
C LYS A 56 -0.43 6.11 -8.07
N ILE A 57 -1.65 5.70 -8.38
CA ILE A 57 -2.07 4.30 -8.35
C ILE A 57 -1.51 3.61 -9.61
N ILE A 58 -0.74 2.55 -9.40
CA ILE A 58 -0.24 1.68 -10.47
C ILE A 58 -1.25 0.57 -10.74
N THR A 59 -1.78 -0.03 -9.67
CA THR A 59 -2.70 -1.15 -9.78
C THR A 59 -3.64 -1.22 -8.59
N ARG A 60 -4.88 -1.62 -8.82
CA ARG A 60 -5.89 -1.88 -7.79
C ARG A 60 -6.54 -3.23 -8.06
N TRP A 61 -6.60 -4.07 -7.04
CA TRP A 61 -7.18 -5.39 -7.05
C TRP A 61 -8.26 -5.47 -5.98
N GLU A 62 -9.45 -5.90 -6.37
CA GLU A 62 -10.58 -6.07 -5.45
C GLU A 62 -10.97 -7.54 -5.51
N GLU A 63 -10.64 -8.28 -4.45
CA GLU A 63 -11.04 -9.68 -4.33
C GLU A 63 -12.39 -9.71 -3.60
N PRO A 64 -13.47 -10.21 -4.22
CA PRO A 64 -14.77 -10.31 -3.58
C PRO A 64 -14.66 -11.24 -2.36
N GLU A 65 -15.22 -10.81 -1.22
CA GLU A 65 -15.37 -11.67 -0.05
C GLU A 65 -16.26 -12.86 -0.46
N ARG A 66 -15.71 -14.08 -0.43
CA ARG A 66 -16.41 -15.34 -0.72
C ARG A 66 -17.35 -15.74 0.41
#